data_AF-A0A956HRJ0-F1
#
_entry.id   AF-A0A956HRJ0-F1
#
_cell.length_a   1.000
_cell.length_b   1.000
_cell.length_c   1.000
_cell.angle_alpha   90.00
_cell.angle_beta   90.00
_cell.angle_gamma   90.00
#
_symmetry.space_group_name_H-M   'P 1'
#
loop_
_entity.id
_entity.type
_entity.pdbx_description
1 polymer ?
#
loop_
_entity_poly.entity_id
_entity_poly.type
_entity_poly.pdbx_seq_one_letter_code
_entity_poly.pdbx_strand_id
1 'polypeptide(L)'
;ENRKHAGVIFEALRERGDIEVSVVEQLYSEVDQMFLPDRLVKGTCPVCKSPDQYGDSCESCGSTYRPTELIEPYSSVSGDKPVLRSSEHLFVPLGRHEAFLREWLKPADEGGRTTLQDSVRKFVLDWVDKGLRDWDISREAPYFGIEIPGFPGKYFYVWFDAPIGYIAATDKWCQTQGQRVEDWWRADSGAEAPEIVHVIGKDIIYFHCLFWPAMLHAAGYNVPTRVQAHGWLKVNGDKMSKSKGTFILGQTFLQFVDPSYLRYYIAARLNNNQDDLDLAMDDFVTRVNADLVNKAANLASRSIKGLHGKLGGTLGEIPEDGRALLDAARAK
;
A
#
# COMPACT_ATOMS: atom_id res chain seq x y z
N GLU A 1 -1.52 20.82 -1.49
CA GLU A 1 -0.69 20.24 -0.42
C GLU A 1 0.38 19.31 -1.01
N ASN A 2 0.04 18.15 -1.60
CA ASN A 2 1.01 17.18 -2.12
C ASN A 2 2.04 17.73 -3.14
N ARG A 3 1.60 18.64 -4.03
CA ARG A 3 2.46 19.32 -5.03
C ARG A 3 3.73 19.96 -4.43
N LYS A 4 3.63 20.57 -3.24
CA LYS A 4 4.78 21.20 -2.56
C LYS A 4 5.85 20.16 -2.24
N HIS A 5 5.44 19.09 -1.55
CA HIS A 5 6.35 18.03 -1.10
C HIS A 5 6.92 17.23 -2.27
N ALA A 6 6.13 16.99 -3.32
CA ALA A 6 6.62 16.35 -4.55
C ALA A 6 7.72 17.17 -5.22
N GLY A 7 7.56 18.49 -5.30
CA GLY A 7 8.59 19.39 -5.81
C GLY A 7 9.87 19.39 -4.96
N VAL A 8 9.75 19.39 -3.63
CA VAL A 8 10.90 19.36 -2.71
C VAL A 8 11.71 18.07 -2.85
N ILE A 9 11.04 16.91 -2.86
CA ILE A 9 11.72 15.62 -3.02
C ILE A 9 12.37 15.51 -4.40
N PHE A 10 11.66 15.91 -5.45
CA PHE A 10 12.22 15.92 -6.80
C PHE A 10 13.46 16.81 -6.92
N GLU A 11 13.43 18.02 -6.36
CA GLU A 11 14.58 18.91 -6.38
C GLU A 11 15.78 18.31 -5.64
N ALA A 12 15.55 17.71 -4.47
CA ALA A 12 16.62 17.06 -3.72
C ALA A 12 17.25 15.88 -4.49
N LEU A 13 16.43 15.09 -5.21
CA LEU A 13 16.94 14.03 -6.10
C LEU A 13 17.76 14.64 -7.26
N ARG A 14 17.27 15.73 -7.85
CA ARG A 14 17.94 16.42 -8.96
C ARG A 14 19.28 17.03 -8.54
N GLU A 15 19.34 17.71 -7.40
CA GLU A 15 20.56 18.31 -6.84
C GLU A 15 21.64 17.27 -6.53
N ARG A 16 21.23 16.04 -6.19
CA ARG A 16 22.13 14.89 -5.99
C ARG A 16 22.55 14.19 -7.28
N GLY A 17 21.98 14.56 -8.42
CA GLY A 17 22.23 13.88 -9.70
C GLY A 17 21.55 12.51 -9.82
N ASP A 18 20.50 12.25 -9.02
CA ASP A 18 19.71 11.01 -9.01
C ASP A 18 18.46 11.12 -9.91
N ILE A 19 18.56 11.92 -10.98
CA ILE A 19 17.57 12.02 -12.05
C ILE A 19 18.29 11.86 -13.39
N GLU A 20 17.92 10.83 -14.14
CA GLU A 20 18.42 10.57 -15.49
C GLU A 20 17.33 10.80 -16.52
N VAL A 21 17.68 11.34 -17.69
CA VAL A 21 16.76 11.52 -18.80
C VAL A 21 17.09 10.50 -19.87
N SER A 22 16.10 9.68 -20.26
CA SER A 22 16.24 8.68 -21.31
C SER A 22 15.08 8.76 -22.30
N VAL A 23 15.37 8.52 -23.58
CA VAL A 23 14.33 8.44 -24.61
C VAL A 23 13.71 7.05 -24.59
N VAL A 24 12.39 6.99 -24.45
CA VAL A 24 11.60 5.75 -24.54
C VAL A 24 10.71 5.78 -25.77
N GLU A 25 10.49 4.61 -26.36
CA GLU A 25 9.49 4.43 -27.41
C GLU A 25 8.21 3.89 -26.81
N GLN A 26 7.09 4.57 -27.04
CA GLN A 26 5.77 4.19 -26.55
C GLN A 26 4.72 4.29 -27.66
N LEU A 27 3.64 3.53 -27.50
CA LEU A 27 2.48 3.63 -28.39
C LEU A 27 1.73 4.93 -28.13
N TYR A 28 1.37 5.63 -29.20
CA TYR A 28 0.66 6.90 -29.19
C TYR A 28 -0.60 6.80 -30.05
N SER A 29 -1.72 7.25 -29.53
CA SER A 29 -2.96 7.39 -30.29
C SER A 29 -3.03 8.78 -30.91
N GLU A 30 -3.13 8.83 -32.24
CA GLU A 30 -3.28 10.10 -32.98
C GLU A 30 -4.69 10.65 -32.87
N VAL A 31 -5.68 9.81 -32.56
CA VAL A 31 -7.06 10.27 -32.32
C VAL A 31 -7.21 10.81 -30.91
N ASP A 32 -6.73 10.07 -29.90
CA ASP A 32 -6.83 10.48 -28.50
C ASP A 32 -5.82 11.57 -28.12
N GLN A 33 -4.81 11.80 -28.97
CA GLN A 33 -3.72 12.75 -28.75
C GLN A 33 -2.98 12.51 -27.42
N MET A 34 -2.67 11.24 -27.15
CA MET A 34 -1.95 10.84 -25.94
C MET A 34 -1.12 9.57 -26.14
N PHE A 35 -0.06 9.44 -25.34
CA PHE A 35 0.63 8.17 -25.16
C PHE A 35 -0.29 7.17 -24.44
N LEU A 36 -0.25 5.90 -24.85
CA LEU A 36 -1.10 4.84 -24.32
C LEU A 36 -0.31 4.00 -23.31
N PRO A 37 -0.65 4.04 -22.02
CA PRO A 37 -0.18 3.04 -21.06
C PRO A 37 -0.64 1.64 -21.49
N ASP A 38 0.07 0.59 -21.07
CA ASP A 38 -0.19 -0.81 -21.45
C ASP A 38 -1.66 -1.22 -21.32
N ARG A 39 -2.33 -0.78 -20.25
CA ARG A 39 -3.77 -1.05 -19.98
C ARG A 39 -4.75 -0.38 -20.95
N LEU A 40 -4.31 0.64 -21.70
CA LEU A 40 -5.09 1.33 -22.74
C LEU A 40 -4.74 0.82 -24.15
N VAL A 41 -3.84 -0.15 -24.26
CA VAL A 41 -3.54 -0.84 -25.51
C VAL A 41 -4.21 -2.20 -25.45
N LYS A 42 -4.98 -2.52 -26.50
CA LYS A 42 -5.51 -3.87 -26.72
C LYS A 42 -5.07 -4.40 -28.07
N GLY A 43 -5.09 -5.71 -28.23
CA GLY A 43 -4.77 -6.34 -29.50
C GLY A 43 -4.90 -7.85 -29.43
N THR A 44 -4.35 -8.53 -30.43
CA THR A 44 -4.31 -9.99 -30.47
C THR A 44 -3.02 -10.50 -29.83
N CYS A 45 -3.14 -11.49 -28.95
CA CYS A 45 -2.00 -12.08 -28.25
C CYS A 45 -0.95 -12.61 -29.24
N PRO A 46 0.34 -12.23 -29.10
CA PRO A 46 1.39 -12.72 -29.99
C PRO A 46 1.62 -14.23 -29.87
N VAL A 47 1.29 -14.82 -28.71
CA VAL A 47 1.53 -16.24 -28.41
C VAL A 47 0.35 -17.12 -28.85
N CYS A 48 -0.82 -16.97 -28.24
CA CYS A 48 -1.96 -17.88 -28.47
C CYS A 48 -2.98 -17.36 -29.49
N LYS A 49 -2.78 -16.16 -30.04
CA LYS A 49 -3.69 -15.51 -31.00
C LYS A 49 -5.10 -15.21 -30.47
N SER A 50 -5.31 -15.24 -29.15
CA SER A 50 -6.56 -14.78 -28.55
C SER A 50 -6.74 -13.28 -28.82
N PRO A 51 -7.92 -12.83 -29.30
CA PRO A 51 -8.19 -11.42 -29.57
C PRO A 51 -8.43 -10.64 -28.26
N ASP A 52 -8.46 -9.31 -28.35
CA ASP A 52 -8.86 -8.37 -27.29
C ASP A 52 -8.11 -8.49 -25.96
N GLN A 53 -6.81 -8.81 -26.02
CA GLN A 53 -5.93 -8.87 -24.87
C GLN A 53 -5.27 -7.52 -24.58
N TYR A 54 -5.00 -7.22 -23.30
CA TYR A 54 -4.31 -6.01 -22.87
C TYR A 54 -2.80 -6.05 -23.20
N GLY A 55 -2.16 -4.88 -23.15
CA GLY A 55 -0.78 -4.68 -23.59
C GLY A 55 0.31 -5.36 -22.76
N ASP A 56 0.03 -5.77 -21.52
CA ASP A 56 1.01 -6.33 -20.60
C ASP A 56 0.92 -7.86 -20.46
N SER A 57 -0.25 -8.43 -20.72
CA SER A 57 -0.55 -9.84 -20.45
C SER A 57 -1.77 -10.36 -21.22
N CYS A 58 -1.80 -11.68 -21.44
CA CYS A 58 -2.91 -12.39 -22.05
C CYS A 58 -3.69 -13.17 -20.98
N GLU A 59 -4.97 -12.86 -20.81
CA GLU A 59 -5.87 -13.55 -19.88
C GLU A 59 -6.19 -14.98 -20.32
N SER A 60 -6.04 -15.30 -21.62
CA SER A 60 -6.34 -16.64 -22.14
C SER A 60 -5.21 -17.66 -21.93
N CYS A 61 -3.95 -17.27 -22.10
CA CYS A 61 -2.81 -18.19 -21.99
C CYS A 61 -1.79 -17.81 -20.90
N GLY A 62 -1.97 -16.68 -20.21
CA GLY A 62 -1.11 -16.22 -19.12
C GLY A 62 0.26 -15.68 -19.55
N SER A 63 0.53 -15.55 -20.85
CA SER A 63 1.79 -14.96 -21.33
C SER A 63 1.86 -13.45 -21.06
N THR A 64 3.08 -12.95 -20.82
CA THR A 64 3.40 -11.52 -20.67
C THR A 64 4.23 -11.04 -21.85
N TYR A 65 4.04 -9.82 -22.29
CA TYR A 65 4.70 -9.22 -23.45
C TYR A 65 4.64 -7.69 -23.35
N ARG A 66 5.38 -6.97 -24.20
CA ARG A 66 5.22 -5.52 -24.33
C ARG A 66 4.03 -5.18 -25.22
N PRO A 67 3.38 -4.01 -25.04
CA PRO A 67 2.27 -3.59 -25.90
C PRO A 67 2.64 -3.53 -27.39
N THR A 68 3.89 -3.24 -27.70
CA THR A 68 4.45 -3.20 -29.06
C THR A 68 4.53 -4.57 -29.73
N GLU A 69 4.38 -5.65 -28.97
CA GLU A 69 4.42 -7.04 -29.45
C GLU A 69 3.01 -7.58 -29.76
N LEU A 70 1.95 -6.84 -29.41
CA LEU A 70 0.58 -7.20 -29.79
C LEU A 70 0.40 -7.20 -31.31
N ILE A 71 -0.38 -8.16 -31.80
CA ILE A 71 -0.79 -8.23 -33.20
C ILE A 71 -2.00 -7.31 -33.40
N GLU A 72 -1.93 -6.41 -34.39
CA GLU A 72 -2.93 -5.36 -34.65
C GLU A 72 -3.36 -4.63 -33.36
N PRO A 73 -2.43 -3.92 -32.69
CA PRO A 73 -2.78 -3.16 -31.51
C PRO A 73 -3.76 -2.04 -31.85
N TYR A 74 -4.62 -1.70 -30.91
CA TYR A 74 -5.56 -0.59 -30.99
C TYR A 74 -5.72 0.11 -29.62
N SER A 75 -6.09 1.39 -29.64
CA SER A 75 -6.43 2.15 -28.43
C SER A 75 -7.73 1.61 -27.84
N SER A 76 -7.74 1.24 -26.56
CA SER A 76 -8.97 0.84 -25.88
C SER A 76 -9.93 2.02 -25.62
N VAL A 77 -9.51 3.25 -25.93
CA VAL A 77 -10.29 4.47 -25.71
C VAL A 77 -11.03 4.86 -27.00
N SER A 78 -10.31 5.03 -28.10
CA SER A 78 -10.87 5.43 -29.40
C SER A 78 -11.01 4.31 -30.42
N GLY A 79 -10.30 3.19 -30.25
CA GLY A 79 -10.23 2.09 -31.23
C GLY A 79 -9.26 2.33 -32.38
N ASP A 80 -8.49 3.44 -32.37
CA ASP A 80 -7.54 3.73 -33.45
C ASP A 80 -6.28 2.86 -33.37
N LYS A 81 -5.56 2.75 -34.50
CA LYS A 81 -4.29 2.04 -34.57
C LYS A 81 -3.18 2.96 -34.03
N PRO A 82 -2.54 2.63 -32.90
CA PRO A 82 -1.50 3.48 -32.35
C PRO A 82 -0.22 3.38 -33.18
N VAL A 83 0.57 4.45 -33.12
CA VAL A 83 1.89 4.55 -33.75
C VAL A 83 2.97 4.60 -32.68
N LEU A 84 4.18 4.12 -32.99
CA LEU A 84 5.33 4.31 -32.11
C LEU A 84 5.78 5.76 -32.16
N ARG A 85 5.95 6.38 -30.99
CA ARG A 85 6.58 7.70 -30.83
C ARG A 85 7.62 7.65 -29.72
N SER A 86 8.69 8.41 -29.90
CA SER A 86 9.73 8.60 -28.90
C SER A 86 9.37 9.75 -27.97
N SER A 87 9.65 9.58 -26.68
CA SER A 87 9.50 10.62 -25.66
C SER A 87 10.66 10.57 -24.66
N GLU A 88 11.15 11.72 -24.23
CA GLU A 88 12.07 11.82 -23.10
C GLU A 88 11.33 11.57 -21.78
N HIS A 89 11.81 10.59 -21.01
CA HIS A 89 11.30 10.26 -19.69
C HIS A 89 12.39 10.48 -18.64
N LEU A 90 11.96 10.83 -17.44
CA LEU A 90 12.82 11.03 -16.28
C LEU A 90 12.83 9.74 -15.44
N PHE A 91 14.02 9.31 -15.03
CA PHE A 91 14.24 8.09 -14.28
C PHE A 91 15.00 8.37 -12.99
N VAL A 92 14.65 7.65 -11.92
CA VAL A 92 15.49 7.53 -10.72
C VAL A 92 16.32 6.25 -10.86
N PRO A 93 17.66 6.33 -10.85
CA PRO A 93 18.52 5.17 -11.01
C PRO A 93 18.59 4.35 -9.72
N LEU A 94 17.57 3.52 -9.48
CA LEU A 94 17.35 2.81 -8.21
C LEU A 94 18.55 1.94 -7.79
N GLY A 95 19.30 1.41 -8.75
CA GLY A 95 20.53 0.66 -8.48
C GLY A 95 21.59 1.44 -7.69
N ARG A 96 21.65 2.77 -7.81
CA ARG A 96 22.55 3.61 -7.01
C ARG A 96 22.23 3.61 -5.52
N HIS A 97 21.02 3.20 -5.13
CA HIS A 97 20.58 3.13 -3.75
C HIS A 97 20.67 1.72 -3.15
N GLU A 98 21.19 0.73 -3.88
CA GLU A 98 21.28 -0.66 -3.43
C GLU A 98 21.98 -0.80 -2.07
N ALA A 99 23.13 -0.13 -1.88
CA ALA A 99 23.87 -0.20 -0.63
C ALA A 99 23.05 0.29 0.57
N PHE A 100 22.34 1.41 0.40
CA PHE A 100 21.42 1.92 1.41
C PHE A 100 20.27 0.95 1.66
N LEU A 101 19.65 0.40 0.61
CA LEU A 101 18.53 -0.53 0.74
C LEU A 101 18.93 -1.81 1.46
N ARG A 102 20.11 -2.37 1.16
CA ARG A 102 20.64 -3.54 1.88
C ARG A 102 20.85 -3.24 3.37
N GLU A 103 21.38 -2.06 3.70
CA GLU A 103 21.53 -1.63 5.09
C GLU A 103 20.18 -1.45 5.79
N TRP A 104 19.23 -0.77 5.13
CA TRP A 104 17.88 -0.56 5.64
C TRP A 104 17.10 -1.87 5.83
N LEU A 105 17.36 -2.88 4.98
CA LEU A 105 16.78 -4.22 5.04
C LEU A 105 17.48 -5.15 6.04
N LYS A 106 18.44 -4.68 6.85
CA LYS A 106 18.98 -5.52 7.93
C LYS A 106 17.95 -5.74 9.05
N PRO A 107 17.86 -6.95 9.61
CA PRO A 107 17.10 -7.22 10.82
C PRO A 107 17.59 -6.38 12.02
N ALA A 108 16.70 -6.11 12.98
CA ALA A 108 17.04 -5.27 14.14
C ALA A 108 18.08 -5.91 15.06
N ASP A 109 18.05 -7.23 15.19
CA ASP A 109 19.01 -8.07 15.90
C ASP A 109 20.38 -8.14 15.22
N GLU A 110 20.47 -7.79 13.94
CA GLU A 110 21.72 -7.65 13.18
C GLU A 110 22.21 -6.19 13.07
N GLY A 111 21.66 -5.30 13.92
CA GLY A 111 22.02 -3.87 13.94
C GLY A 111 21.27 -3.02 12.91
N GLY A 112 20.32 -3.58 12.19
CA GLY A 112 19.39 -2.83 11.34
C GLY A 112 18.40 -1.99 12.17
N ARG A 113 17.75 -1.03 11.51
CA ARG A 113 16.77 -0.13 12.16
C ARG A 113 15.33 -0.39 11.72
N THR A 114 15.11 -1.48 10.97
CA THR A 114 13.82 -1.72 10.31
C THR A 114 13.22 -3.07 10.67
N THR A 115 11.98 -3.02 11.15
CA THR A 115 11.16 -4.20 11.42
C THR A 115 10.31 -4.54 10.18
N LEU A 116 10.61 -5.65 9.53
CA LEU A 116 9.80 -6.25 8.47
C LEU A 116 9.52 -7.71 8.83
N GLN A 117 8.42 -8.24 8.33
CA GLN A 117 8.16 -9.68 8.36
C GLN A 117 9.23 -10.40 7.52
N ASP A 118 9.73 -11.55 8.00
CA ASP A 118 10.85 -12.27 7.36
C ASP A 118 10.57 -12.63 5.90
N SER A 119 9.33 -13.00 5.60
CA SER A 119 8.88 -13.28 4.24
C SER A 119 9.00 -12.04 3.34
N VAL A 120 8.61 -10.85 3.82
CA VAL A 120 8.74 -9.58 3.08
C VAL A 120 10.22 -9.30 2.83
N ARG A 121 11.05 -9.36 3.87
CA ARG A 121 12.49 -9.07 3.79
C ARG A 121 13.16 -9.96 2.74
N LYS A 122 12.87 -11.27 2.75
CA LYS A 122 13.40 -12.24 1.79
C LYS A 122 12.97 -11.91 0.35
N PHE A 123 11.69 -11.58 0.12
CA PHE A 123 11.22 -11.20 -1.21
C PHE A 123 11.90 -9.93 -1.73
N VAL A 124 12.06 -8.93 -0.86
CA VAL A 124 12.70 -7.67 -1.25
C VAL A 124 14.18 -7.88 -1.57
N LEU A 125 14.91 -8.65 -0.75
CA LEU A 125 16.31 -8.98 -1.02
C LEU A 125 16.49 -9.75 -2.34
N ASP A 126 15.60 -10.68 -2.67
CA ASP A 126 15.62 -11.39 -3.96
C ASP A 126 15.47 -10.43 -5.16
N TRP A 127 14.68 -9.35 -5.03
CA TRP A 127 14.63 -8.30 -6.06
C TRP A 127 15.92 -7.49 -6.14
N VAL A 128 16.54 -7.17 -5.00
CA VAL A 128 17.83 -6.47 -4.97
C VAL A 128 18.93 -7.33 -5.60
N ASP A 129 18.99 -8.62 -5.28
CA ASP A 129 20.00 -9.56 -5.79
C ASP A 129 19.89 -9.80 -7.31
N LYS A 130 18.70 -9.67 -7.88
CA LYS A 130 18.48 -9.74 -9.34
C LYS A 130 18.89 -8.47 -10.09
N GLY A 131 19.25 -7.41 -9.36
CA GLY A 131 19.55 -6.09 -9.92
C GLY A 131 18.31 -5.21 -10.02
N LEU A 132 18.44 -3.99 -9.50
CA LEU A 132 17.38 -2.96 -9.54
C LEU A 132 17.45 -2.20 -10.86
N ARG A 133 16.28 -1.98 -11.47
CA ARG A 133 16.15 -1.20 -12.70
C ARG A 133 15.85 0.26 -12.38
N ASP A 134 16.26 1.15 -13.27
CA ASP A 134 15.90 2.55 -13.19
C ASP A 134 14.39 2.72 -13.29
N TRP A 135 13.86 3.65 -12.51
CA TRP A 135 12.44 3.78 -12.30
C TRP A 135 11.91 5.05 -12.95
N ASP A 136 11.05 4.89 -13.96
CA ASP A 136 10.45 6.01 -14.70
C ASP A 136 9.42 6.75 -13.83
N ILE A 137 9.69 8.03 -13.59
CA ILE A 137 8.91 8.91 -12.70
C ILE A 137 8.01 9.87 -13.47
N SER A 138 7.97 9.80 -14.80
CA SER A 138 7.37 10.84 -15.63
C SER A 138 6.31 10.33 -16.60
N ARG A 139 5.27 11.13 -16.86
CA ARG A 139 4.22 10.85 -17.82
C ARG A 139 3.98 12.08 -18.68
N GLU A 140 3.63 11.85 -19.94
CA GLU A 140 3.35 12.92 -20.89
C GLU A 140 1.95 13.51 -20.71
N ALA A 141 1.79 14.77 -21.10
CA ALA A 141 0.48 15.35 -21.29
C ALA A 141 -0.30 14.61 -22.40
N PRO A 142 -1.63 14.54 -22.31
CA PRO A 142 -2.48 14.98 -21.20
C PRO A 142 -2.40 14.01 -20.00
N TYR A 143 -2.18 14.54 -18.80
CA TYR A 143 -2.16 13.75 -17.56
C TYR A 143 -2.80 14.53 -16.42
N PHE A 144 -3.67 13.88 -15.64
CA PHE A 144 -4.19 14.46 -14.42
C PHE A 144 -3.20 14.18 -13.28
N GLY A 145 -2.29 15.13 -13.04
CA GLY A 145 -1.26 14.98 -12.01
C GLY A 145 -0.56 16.29 -11.69
N ILE A 146 0.66 16.16 -11.16
CA ILE A 146 1.53 17.30 -10.82
C ILE A 146 2.57 17.45 -11.92
N GLU A 147 2.60 18.60 -12.58
CA GLU A 147 3.64 18.92 -13.58
C GLU A 147 5.03 18.97 -12.92
N ILE A 148 6.03 18.40 -13.59
CA ILE A 148 7.40 18.29 -13.10
C ILE A 148 8.10 19.64 -13.25
N PRO A 149 8.62 20.24 -12.16
CA PRO A 149 9.33 21.51 -12.24
C PRO A 149 10.53 21.45 -13.20
N GLY A 150 10.57 22.37 -14.17
CA GLY A 150 11.62 22.43 -15.19
C GLY A 150 11.40 21.54 -16.42
N PHE A 151 10.32 20.77 -16.47
CA PHE A 151 9.98 19.89 -17.60
C PHE A 151 8.53 20.14 -18.05
N PRO A 152 8.27 21.23 -18.82
CA PRO A 152 6.93 21.58 -19.27
C PRO A 152 6.25 20.44 -20.04
N GLY A 153 4.98 20.15 -19.73
CA GLY A 153 4.22 19.07 -20.36
C GLY A 153 4.52 17.67 -19.82
N LYS A 154 5.49 17.52 -18.89
CA LYS A 154 5.75 16.27 -18.17
C LYS A 154 5.12 16.32 -16.79
N TYR A 155 4.51 15.23 -16.36
CA TYR A 155 3.85 15.08 -15.08
C TYR A 155 4.49 13.95 -14.28
N PHE A 156 4.53 14.07 -12.95
CA PHE A 156 4.94 12.95 -12.11
C PHE A 156 4.00 11.76 -12.34
N TYR A 157 4.58 10.58 -12.51
CA TYR A 157 3.85 9.33 -12.47
C TYR A 157 3.24 9.16 -11.07
N VAL A 158 1.99 8.71 -10.98
CA VAL A 158 1.27 8.59 -9.71
C VAL A 158 2.03 7.86 -8.61
N TRP A 159 2.88 6.88 -8.93
CA TRP A 159 3.66 6.16 -7.93
C TRP A 159 4.82 6.98 -7.33
N PHE A 160 5.19 8.10 -7.96
CA PHE A 160 6.15 9.06 -7.42
C PHE A 160 5.46 9.91 -6.36
N ASP A 161 4.30 10.50 -6.68
CA ASP A 161 3.62 11.44 -5.78
C ASP A 161 2.69 10.79 -4.75
N ALA A 162 2.17 9.58 -5.00
CA ALA A 162 1.24 8.90 -4.09
C ALA A 162 1.82 8.70 -2.67
N PRO A 163 3.02 8.11 -2.47
CA PRO A 163 3.58 7.96 -1.12
C PRO A 163 4.01 9.29 -0.48
N ILE A 164 4.29 10.32 -1.28
CA ILE A 164 4.53 11.69 -0.78
C ILE A 164 3.27 12.26 -0.13
N GLY A 165 2.09 11.73 -0.51
CA GLY A 165 0.82 12.02 0.15
C GLY A 165 0.83 11.73 1.65
N TYR A 166 1.63 10.77 2.14
CA TYR A 166 1.79 10.53 3.58
C TYR A 166 2.38 11.74 4.30
N ILE A 167 3.41 12.37 3.71
CA ILE A 167 4.04 13.59 4.24
C ILE A 167 3.05 14.74 4.19
N ALA A 168 2.34 14.90 3.07
CA ALA A 168 1.35 15.97 2.91
C ALA A 168 0.19 15.85 3.92
N ALA A 169 -0.27 14.63 4.21
CA ALA A 169 -1.28 14.39 5.23
C ALA A 169 -0.75 14.70 6.64
N THR A 170 0.49 14.33 6.96
CA THR A 170 1.14 14.71 8.23
C THR A 170 1.29 16.23 8.35
N ASP A 171 1.70 16.92 7.29
CA ASP A 171 1.84 18.39 7.25
C ASP A 171 0.50 19.06 7.58
N LYS A 172 -0.58 18.62 6.94
CA LYS A 172 -1.93 19.11 7.22
C LYS A 172 -2.33 18.89 8.68
N TRP A 173 -2.07 17.71 9.23
CA TRP A 173 -2.33 17.45 10.64
C TRP A 173 -1.48 18.34 11.55
N CYS A 174 -0.18 18.48 11.29
CA CYS A 174 0.74 19.33 12.04
C CYS A 174 0.26 20.78 12.12
N GLN A 175 -0.25 21.33 11.00
CA GLN A 175 -0.82 22.68 10.96
C GLN A 175 -2.01 22.84 11.91
N THR A 176 -2.84 21.81 12.09
CA THR A 176 -3.96 21.84 13.05
C THR A 176 -3.52 21.68 14.51
N GLN A 177 -2.37 21.06 14.74
CA GLN A 177 -1.84 20.78 16.08
C GLN A 177 -0.77 21.79 16.53
N GLY A 178 -0.40 22.77 15.69
CA GLY A 178 0.70 23.69 15.98
C GLY A 178 2.07 22.99 16.01
N GLN A 179 2.23 21.90 15.26
CA GLN A 179 3.49 21.15 15.15
C GLN A 179 4.19 21.44 13.82
N ARG A 180 5.46 21.05 13.73
CA ARG A 180 6.26 21.14 12.50
C ARG A 180 6.33 19.78 11.82
N VAL A 181 6.04 19.72 10.52
CA VAL A 181 6.14 18.47 9.75
C VAL A 181 7.58 17.94 9.70
N GLU A 182 8.56 18.84 9.75
CA GLU A 182 9.98 18.50 9.74
C GLU A 182 10.36 17.64 10.94
N ASP A 183 9.78 17.89 12.12
CA ASP A 183 10.06 17.11 13.33
C ASP A 183 9.65 15.63 13.18
N TRP A 184 8.75 15.34 12.24
CA TRP A 184 8.31 13.97 11.93
C TRP A 184 9.11 13.34 10.78
N TRP A 185 9.35 14.11 9.72
CA TRP A 185 9.77 13.56 8.44
C TRP A 185 11.21 13.90 8.03
N ARG A 186 11.84 14.90 8.64
CA ARG A 186 13.20 15.32 8.29
C ARG A 186 14.23 14.71 9.24
N ALA A 187 15.28 14.12 8.68
CA ALA A 187 16.35 13.52 9.47
C ALA A 187 17.25 14.57 10.15
N ASP A 188 17.23 15.82 9.65
CA ASP A 188 18.00 16.96 10.14
C ASP A 188 17.18 17.93 11.01
N SER A 189 15.97 17.54 11.45
CA SER A 189 15.07 18.42 12.22
C SER A 189 15.58 18.73 13.63
N GLY A 190 16.49 17.92 14.16
CA GLY A 190 16.94 17.97 15.57
C GLY A 190 15.96 17.34 16.56
N ALA A 191 14.78 16.88 16.10
CA ALA A 191 13.86 16.10 16.89
C ALA A 191 14.29 14.62 16.97
N GLU A 192 13.79 13.90 17.98
CA GLU A 192 13.91 12.45 18.01
C GLU A 192 13.10 11.86 16.84
N ALA A 193 13.74 11.00 16.04
CA ALA A 193 13.09 10.42 14.87
C ALA A 193 11.89 9.56 15.29
N PRO A 194 10.68 9.80 14.76
CA PRO A 194 9.51 9.04 15.14
C PRO A 194 9.54 7.62 14.58
N GLU A 195 8.72 6.74 15.17
CA GLU A 195 8.39 5.47 14.52
C GLU A 195 7.46 5.72 13.33
N ILE A 196 7.90 5.34 12.13
CA ILE A 196 7.10 5.44 10.89
C ILE A 196 6.73 4.03 10.45
N VAL A 197 5.42 3.76 10.46
CA VAL A 197 4.86 2.41 10.26
C VAL A 197 3.93 2.41 9.05
N HIS A 198 4.27 1.59 8.06
CA HIS A 198 3.43 1.38 6.88
C HIS A 198 2.68 0.06 6.98
N VAL A 199 1.35 0.12 7.01
CA VAL A 199 0.48 -1.07 6.89
C VAL A 199 -0.05 -1.13 5.46
N ILE A 200 0.35 -2.16 4.71
CA ILE A 200 0.14 -2.24 3.26
C ILE A 200 -0.36 -3.61 2.82
N GLY A 201 -0.97 -3.69 1.64
CA GLY A 201 -1.20 -4.97 0.96
C GLY A 201 0.10 -5.49 0.33
N LYS A 202 0.23 -6.82 0.18
CA LYS A 202 1.42 -7.45 -0.39
C LYS A 202 1.78 -6.99 -1.82
N ASP A 203 0.79 -6.50 -2.55
CA ASP A 203 0.85 -6.08 -3.96
C ASP A 203 1.76 -4.86 -4.16
N ILE A 204 1.97 -4.07 -3.10
CA ILE A 204 2.65 -2.78 -3.15
C ILE A 204 3.94 -2.76 -2.31
N ILE A 205 4.42 -3.94 -1.90
CA ILE A 205 5.68 -4.13 -1.17
C ILE A 205 6.86 -3.55 -1.95
N TYR A 206 6.93 -3.80 -3.27
CA TYR A 206 8.03 -3.30 -4.10
C TYR A 206 8.20 -1.78 -3.96
N PHE A 207 7.09 -1.05 -4.05
CA PHE A 207 7.10 0.40 -3.94
C PHE A 207 7.49 0.88 -2.53
N HIS A 208 6.99 0.23 -1.47
CA HIS A 208 7.19 0.66 -0.08
C HIS A 208 8.51 0.19 0.54
N CYS A 209 9.15 -0.83 -0.03
CA CYS A 209 10.38 -1.41 0.50
C CYS A 209 11.61 -1.21 -0.40
N LEU A 210 11.46 -0.64 -1.60
CA LEU A 210 12.57 -0.28 -2.48
C LEU A 210 12.50 1.19 -2.85
N PHE A 211 11.50 1.54 -3.66
CA PHE A 211 11.42 2.86 -4.27
C PHE A 211 11.24 3.99 -3.23
N TRP A 212 10.25 3.86 -2.35
CA TRP A 212 9.94 4.86 -1.34
C TRP A 212 11.09 5.15 -0.36
N PRO A 213 11.68 4.16 0.33
CA PRO A 213 12.79 4.42 1.25
C PRO A 213 14.02 4.99 0.54
N ALA A 214 14.30 4.56 -0.70
CA ALA A 214 15.39 5.13 -1.49
C ALA A 214 15.20 6.62 -1.76
N MET A 215 14.00 7.03 -2.20
CA MET A 215 13.69 8.45 -2.42
C MET A 215 13.78 9.29 -1.14
N LEU A 216 13.21 8.80 -0.05
CA LEU A 216 13.26 9.49 1.24
C LEU A 216 14.70 9.69 1.71
N HIS A 217 15.50 8.62 1.67
CA HIS A 217 16.90 8.68 2.04
C HIS A 217 17.69 9.65 1.16
N ALA A 218 17.45 9.62 -0.15
CA ALA A 218 18.07 10.54 -1.08
C ALA A 218 17.71 12.00 -0.77
N ALA A 219 16.46 12.28 -0.43
CA ALA A 219 15.96 13.61 -0.12
C ALA A 219 16.23 14.09 1.33
N GLY A 220 16.92 13.29 2.17
CA GLY A 220 17.25 13.65 3.56
C GLY A 220 16.09 13.51 4.54
N TYR A 221 15.14 12.61 4.25
CA TYR A 221 13.98 12.33 5.09
C TYR A 221 14.20 11.09 5.98
N ASN A 222 13.45 11.04 7.08
CA ASN A 222 13.27 9.82 7.86
C ASN A 222 12.61 8.74 7.00
N VAL A 223 13.11 7.52 7.11
CA VAL A 223 12.60 6.35 6.37
C VAL A 223 11.70 5.51 7.28
N PRO A 224 10.79 4.69 6.73
CA PRO A 224 9.95 3.82 7.54
C PRO A 224 10.79 2.91 8.45
N THR A 225 10.45 2.85 9.73
CA THR A 225 11.07 1.95 10.71
C THR A 225 10.35 0.60 10.74
N ARG A 226 9.12 0.52 10.24
CA ARG A 226 8.38 -0.73 10.12
C ARG A 226 7.50 -0.77 8.87
N VAL A 227 7.50 -1.91 8.19
CA VAL A 227 6.54 -2.22 7.12
C VAL A 227 5.83 -3.53 7.46
N GLN A 228 4.51 -3.47 7.58
CA GLN A 228 3.62 -4.61 7.84
C GLN A 228 2.76 -4.86 6.60
N ALA A 229 3.03 -5.96 5.92
CA ALA A 229 2.27 -6.38 4.75
C ALA A 229 1.23 -7.45 5.13
N HIS A 230 0.01 -7.31 4.62
CA HIS A 230 -1.05 -8.30 4.75
C HIS A 230 -1.43 -8.91 3.39
N GLY A 231 -2.00 -10.11 3.42
CA GLY A 231 -2.54 -10.77 2.22
C GLY A 231 -3.86 -10.19 1.74
N TRP A 232 -4.47 -10.84 0.75
CA TRP A 232 -5.76 -10.43 0.22
C TRP A 232 -6.91 -10.86 1.11
N LEU A 233 -8.04 -10.15 1.00
CA LEU A 233 -9.32 -10.60 1.53
C LEU A 233 -10.03 -11.45 0.48
N LYS A 234 -10.36 -12.69 0.84
CA LYS A 234 -11.25 -13.59 0.11
C LYS A 234 -12.62 -13.63 0.78
N VAL A 235 -13.62 -14.04 0.02
CA VAL A 235 -14.98 -14.26 0.54
C VAL A 235 -15.42 -15.66 0.15
N ASN A 236 -15.70 -16.49 1.14
CA ASN A 236 -16.03 -17.91 0.97
C ASN A 236 -14.99 -18.68 0.12
N GLY A 237 -13.70 -18.42 0.35
CA GLY A 237 -12.58 -19.06 -0.33
C GLY A 237 -12.22 -18.48 -1.71
N ASP A 238 -13.07 -17.63 -2.28
CA ASP A 238 -12.90 -17.06 -3.61
C ASP A 238 -12.34 -15.63 -3.59
N LYS A 239 -11.66 -15.25 -4.69
CA LYS A 239 -11.41 -13.83 -5.00
C LYS A 239 -12.75 -13.10 -5.14
N MET A 240 -12.87 -11.93 -4.53
CA MET A 240 -14.08 -11.11 -4.60
C MET A 240 -14.48 -10.85 -6.06
N SER A 241 -15.77 -11.05 -6.36
CA SER A 241 -16.32 -10.90 -7.71
C SER A 241 -17.66 -10.19 -7.67
N LYS A 242 -17.85 -9.24 -8.60
CA LYS A 242 -19.14 -8.56 -8.80
C LYS A 242 -20.22 -9.54 -9.27
N SER A 243 -19.91 -10.46 -10.17
CA SER A 243 -20.89 -11.41 -10.71
C SER A 243 -21.36 -12.44 -9.68
N LYS A 244 -20.47 -12.83 -8.75
CA LYS A 244 -20.82 -13.71 -7.63
C LYS A 244 -21.44 -12.97 -6.43
N GLY A 245 -21.55 -11.64 -6.49
CA GLY A 245 -22.03 -10.82 -5.37
C GLY A 245 -21.09 -10.75 -4.16
N THR A 246 -19.85 -11.24 -4.29
CA THR A 246 -18.86 -11.26 -3.21
C THR A 246 -17.94 -10.04 -3.19
N PHE A 247 -18.04 -9.16 -4.19
CA PHE A 247 -17.44 -7.83 -4.15
C PHE A 247 -18.33 -6.89 -3.34
N ILE A 248 -18.08 -6.80 -2.05
CA ILE A 248 -18.90 -6.05 -1.09
C ILE A 248 -18.21 -4.72 -0.78
N LEU A 249 -18.89 -3.60 -1.09
CA LEU A 249 -18.42 -2.28 -0.69
C LEU A 249 -18.59 -2.08 0.82
N GLY A 250 -17.66 -1.37 1.45
CA GLY A 250 -17.76 -1.05 2.88
C GLY A 250 -19.07 -0.35 3.25
N GLN A 251 -19.52 0.61 2.43
CA GLN A 251 -20.82 1.28 2.62
C GLN A 251 -22.00 0.31 2.54
N THR A 252 -21.97 -0.64 1.60
CA THR A 252 -22.99 -1.68 1.50
C THR A 252 -22.99 -2.56 2.75
N PHE A 253 -21.82 -2.99 3.23
CA PHE A 253 -21.71 -3.77 4.46
C PHE A 253 -22.35 -3.07 5.67
N LEU A 254 -22.06 -1.76 5.84
CA LEU A 254 -22.58 -0.94 6.94
C LEU A 254 -24.12 -0.79 6.95
N GLN A 255 -24.80 -1.04 5.82
CA GLN A 255 -26.26 -1.01 5.77
C GLN A 255 -26.89 -2.23 6.45
N PHE A 256 -26.15 -3.33 6.59
CA PHE A 256 -26.68 -4.62 7.06
C PHE A 256 -26.07 -5.09 8.37
N VAL A 257 -24.82 -4.72 8.66
CA VAL A 257 -24.04 -5.30 9.75
C VAL A 257 -23.27 -4.22 10.50
N ASP A 258 -23.24 -4.31 11.83
CA ASP A 258 -22.39 -3.46 12.67
C ASP A 258 -20.91 -3.69 12.31
N PRO A 259 -20.14 -2.64 12.00
CA PRO A 259 -18.73 -2.77 11.60
C PRO A 259 -17.86 -3.43 12.67
N SER A 260 -18.25 -3.37 13.94
CA SER A 260 -17.51 -3.98 15.06
C SER A 260 -17.41 -5.50 14.91
N TYR A 261 -18.40 -6.14 14.29
CA TYR A 261 -18.37 -7.58 14.04
C TYR A 261 -17.31 -7.94 13.00
N LEU A 262 -17.22 -7.17 11.91
CA LEU A 262 -16.18 -7.37 10.89
C LEU A 262 -14.80 -7.08 11.46
N ARG A 263 -14.65 -6.01 12.25
CA ARG A 263 -13.41 -5.68 12.96
C ARG A 263 -12.96 -6.82 13.86
N TYR A 264 -13.86 -7.37 14.67
CA TYR A 264 -13.57 -8.51 15.53
C TYR A 264 -13.14 -9.73 14.72
N TYR A 265 -13.90 -10.07 13.68
CA TYR A 265 -13.62 -11.24 12.86
C TYR A 265 -12.25 -11.17 12.19
N ILE A 266 -11.93 -10.02 11.59
CA ILE A 266 -10.62 -9.78 10.99
C ILE A 266 -9.53 -9.84 12.06
N ALA A 267 -9.68 -9.12 13.18
CA ALA A 267 -8.69 -9.12 14.27
C ALA A 267 -8.41 -10.50 14.85
N ALA A 268 -9.44 -11.37 14.97
CA ALA A 268 -9.29 -12.73 15.45
C ALA A 268 -8.56 -13.67 14.48
N ARG A 269 -8.41 -13.26 13.21
CA ARG A 269 -7.78 -14.05 12.14
C ARG A 269 -6.49 -13.44 11.59
N LEU A 270 -6.22 -12.16 11.88
CA LEU A 270 -4.96 -11.52 11.53
C LEU A 270 -3.79 -12.19 12.23
N ASN A 271 -2.67 -12.26 11.52
CA ASN A 271 -1.40 -12.78 12.03
C ASN A 271 -0.26 -11.93 11.46
N ASN A 272 0.99 -12.28 11.78
CA ASN A 272 2.18 -11.55 11.34
C ASN A 272 2.69 -12.00 9.95
N ASN A 273 1.91 -12.72 9.16
CA ASN A 273 2.28 -13.19 7.82
C ASN A 273 1.49 -12.46 6.73
N GLN A 274 1.90 -12.69 5.48
CA GLN A 274 1.23 -12.17 4.27
C GLN A 274 0.14 -13.11 3.75
N ASP A 275 -0.42 -13.94 4.63
CA ASP A 275 -1.43 -14.94 4.27
C ASP A 275 -2.75 -14.25 3.88
N ASP A 276 -3.44 -14.80 2.90
CA ASP A 276 -4.77 -14.33 2.53
C ASP A 276 -5.75 -14.65 3.67
N LEU A 277 -6.59 -13.69 4.01
CA LEU A 277 -7.65 -13.85 4.99
C LEU A 277 -8.95 -14.18 4.27
N ASP A 278 -9.60 -15.27 4.68
CA ASP A 278 -10.92 -15.63 4.15
C ASP A 278 -12.05 -15.17 5.10
N LEU A 279 -12.96 -14.37 4.55
CA LEU A 279 -14.26 -14.06 5.15
C LEU A 279 -15.26 -15.13 4.72
N ALA A 280 -15.26 -16.25 5.45
CA ALA A 280 -16.27 -17.28 5.30
C ALA A 280 -17.53 -16.86 6.07
N MET A 281 -18.63 -16.60 5.37
CA MET A 281 -19.83 -15.97 5.94
C MET A 281 -20.47 -16.79 7.08
N ASP A 282 -20.51 -18.12 6.94
CA ASP A 282 -21.05 -19.01 7.99
C ASP A 282 -20.18 -18.99 9.26
N ASP A 283 -18.85 -18.97 9.08
CA ASP A 283 -17.91 -18.85 10.19
C ASP A 283 -17.96 -17.45 10.82
N PHE A 284 -18.13 -16.40 10.01
CA PHE A 284 -18.33 -15.02 10.48
C PHE A 284 -19.50 -14.93 11.44
N VAL A 285 -20.68 -15.41 11.03
CA VAL A 285 -21.88 -15.42 11.89
C VAL A 285 -21.66 -16.28 13.12
N THR A 286 -21.12 -17.49 12.94
CA THR A 286 -20.89 -18.44 14.05
C THR A 286 -19.96 -17.85 15.10
N ARG A 287 -18.82 -17.29 14.68
CA ARG A 287 -17.79 -16.76 15.57
C ARG A 287 -18.23 -15.50 16.29
N VAL A 288 -18.88 -14.56 15.59
CA VAL A 288 -19.43 -13.35 16.20
C VAL A 288 -20.45 -13.70 17.29
N ASN A 289 -21.38 -14.61 16.98
CA ASN A 289 -22.37 -15.06 17.96
C ASN A 289 -21.73 -15.82 19.12
N ALA A 290 -20.81 -16.74 18.85
CA ALA A 290 -20.18 -17.55 19.88
C ALA A 290 -19.30 -16.72 20.83
N ASP A 291 -18.48 -15.81 20.30
CA ASP A 291 -17.50 -15.10 21.11
C ASP A 291 -18.03 -13.79 21.67
N LEU A 292 -18.65 -12.95 20.84
CA LEU A 292 -19.11 -11.64 21.30
C LEU A 292 -20.42 -11.74 22.06
N VAL A 293 -21.40 -12.49 21.55
CA VAL A 293 -22.72 -12.58 22.19
C VAL A 293 -22.69 -13.59 23.35
N ASN A 294 -22.33 -14.84 23.06
CA ASN A 294 -22.50 -15.94 24.03
C ASN A 294 -21.42 -16.00 25.11
N LYS A 295 -20.26 -15.37 24.92
CA LYS A 295 -19.21 -15.25 25.94
C LYS A 295 -19.13 -13.84 26.52
N ALA A 296 -18.66 -12.85 25.74
CA ALA A 296 -18.36 -11.52 26.27
C ALA A 296 -19.62 -10.78 26.78
N ALA A 297 -20.64 -10.62 25.94
CA ALA A 297 -21.88 -9.95 26.32
C ALA A 297 -22.67 -10.75 27.37
N ASN A 298 -22.65 -12.08 27.28
CA ASN A 298 -23.30 -12.95 28.26
C ASN A 298 -22.64 -12.91 29.65
N LEU A 299 -21.32 -12.67 29.75
CA LEU A 299 -20.69 -12.41 31.04
C LEU A 299 -21.24 -11.12 31.65
N ALA A 300 -21.27 -10.04 30.87
CA ALA A 300 -21.82 -8.76 31.33
C ALA A 300 -23.31 -8.89 31.70
N SER A 301 -24.15 -9.47 30.84
CA SER A 301 -25.60 -9.56 31.06
C SER A 301 -25.95 -10.36 32.32
N ARG A 302 -25.27 -11.48 32.57
CA ARG A 302 -25.49 -12.31 33.75
C ARG A 302 -24.97 -11.62 35.02
N SER A 303 -23.80 -10.99 34.96
CA SER A 303 -23.22 -10.27 36.10
C SER A 303 -24.05 -9.04 36.48
N ILE A 304 -24.46 -8.22 35.51
CA ILE A 304 -25.27 -7.01 35.74
C ILE A 304 -26.62 -7.38 36.33
N LYS A 305 -27.26 -8.45 35.85
CA LYS A 305 -28.53 -8.93 36.42
C LYS A 305 -28.37 -9.32 37.90
N GLY A 306 -27.29 -10.01 38.24
CA GLY A 306 -26.98 -10.35 39.63
C GLY A 306 -26.72 -9.10 40.50
N LEU A 307 -25.95 -8.16 39.95
CA LEU A 307 -25.59 -6.90 40.61
C LEU A 307 -26.81 -6.04 40.93
N HIS A 308 -27.68 -5.80 39.95
CA HIS A 308 -28.90 -5.00 40.12
C HIS A 308 -29.93 -5.72 41.01
N GLY A 309 -30.01 -7.05 40.93
CA GLY A 309 -31.00 -7.82 41.68
C GLY A 309 -30.69 -7.94 43.17
N LYS A 310 -29.51 -8.47 43.51
CA LYS A 310 -29.17 -8.83 44.89
C LYS A 310 -28.24 -7.84 45.60
N LEU A 311 -27.57 -6.98 44.85
CA LEU A 311 -26.47 -6.14 45.35
C LEU A 311 -26.73 -4.63 45.13
N GLY A 312 -27.97 -4.24 44.87
CA GLY A 312 -28.37 -2.84 44.75
C GLY A 312 -27.64 -2.05 43.66
N GLY A 313 -27.11 -2.71 42.63
CA GLY A 313 -26.38 -2.05 41.54
C GLY A 313 -24.97 -1.55 41.90
N THR A 314 -24.45 -1.88 43.09
CA THR A 314 -23.15 -1.38 43.57
C THR A 314 -22.12 -2.50 43.59
N LEU A 315 -20.95 -2.26 42.98
CA LEU A 315 -19.83 -3.20 43.04
C LEU A 315 -19.29 -3.28 44.48
N GLY A 316 -18.94 -4.48 44.94
CA GLY A 316 -18.29 -4.68 46.23
C GLY A 316 -16.81 -4.29 46.21
N GLU A 317 -16.19 -4.27 47.38
CA GLU A 317 -14.74 -4.14 47.49
C GLU A 317 -14.02 -5.42 47.06
N ILE A 318 -12.86 -5.28 46.44
CA ILE A 318 -12.02 -6.43 46.07
C ILE A 318 -11.42 -6.99 47.36
N PRO A 319 -11.71 -8.26 47.71
CA PRO A 319 -11.16 -8.87 48.91
C PRO A 319 -9.63 -9.03 48.79
N GLU A 320 -8.96 -9.16 49.93
CA GLU A 320 -7.49 -9.14 50.01
C GLU A 320 -6.83 -10.27 49.18
N ASP A 321 -7.44 -11.45 49.16
CA ASP A 321 -7.05 -12.59 48.32
C ASP A 321 -7.30 -12.36 46.82
N GLY A 322 -8.34 -11.59 46.48
CA GLY A 322 -8.63 -11.16 45.10
C GLY A 322 -7.65 -10.12 44.56
N ARG A 323 -7.00 -9.34 45.44
CA ARG A 323 -6.00 -8.33 45.05
C ARG A 323 -4.75 -8.95 44.43
N ALA A 324 -4.25 -10.02 45.02
CA ALA A 324 -3.11 -10.77 44.47
C ALA A 324 -3.40 -11.30 43.06
N LEU A 325 -4.64 -11.75 42.82
CA LEU A 325 -5.06 -12.26 41.51
C LEU A 325 -5.16 -11.15 40.45
N LEU A 326 -5.66 -9.98 40.86
CA LEU A 326 -5.77 -8.80 39.98
C LEU A 326 -4.39 -8.25 39.60
N ASP A 327 -3.48 -8.17 40.56
CA ASP A 327 -2.12 -7.68 40.31
C ASP A 327 -1.35 -8.62 39.37
N ALA A 328 -1.51 -9.93 39.55
CA ALA A 328 -0.96 -10.93 38.63
C ALA A 328 -1.55 -10.83 37.21
N ALA A 329 -2.84 -10.49 37.08
CA ALA A 329 -3.49 -10.31 35.78
C ALA A 329 -3.04 -9.03 35.07
N ARG A 330 -2.76 -7.95 35.81
CA ARG A 330 -2.28 -6.67 35.27
C ARG A 330 -0.81 -6.69 34.85
N ALA A 331 -0.02 -7.59 35.42
CA ALA A 331 1.40 -7.75 35.11
C ALA A 331 1.66 -8.57 33.83
N LYS A 332 0.62 -9.16 33.23
CA LYS A 332 0.68 -9.92 31.97
C LYS A 332 0.23 -9.08 30.79
#